data_AF-A0A6I3LYC2-F1
#
_entry.id   AF-A0A6I3LYC2-F1
#
_cell.length_a   1.000
_cell.length_b   1.000
_cell.length_c   1.000
_cell.angle_alpha   90.00
_cell.angle_beta   90.00
_cell.angle_gamma   90.00
#
_symmetry.space_group_name_H-M   'P 1'
#
loop_
_entity.id
_entity.type
_entity.pdbx_description
1 polymer ?
#
loop_
_entity_poly.entity_id
_entity_poly.type
_entity_poly.pdbx_seq_one_letter_code
_entity_poly.pdbx_strand_id
1 'polypeptide(L)'
;MMKVWELYEKGDWVVPFLIFSISLFVGASLFLYLIIIWSRNKKIKRARLKTEYSLVIEKMMSAVVFEDVLFSVLKEDKETSLLFKKAFFRETVTETIINLHKNYDGVYAQKLEQFYKDSGLINDSFKKLKNLSWEIKCKGITELSEFNITEAFDSIIAFSKKKKKTLKITAINAGIKLAGIKGIVNLVEHPDPIDDWTQVNIISAFKKHDIGDTKGVELLLESKNTTVIALGLKLIKELKLTQKVKYVAQLIDRAPNTTIKYEAQNVLQSLTV
;
A
#
# COMPACT_ATOMS: atom_id res chain seq x y z
N MET A 1 -10.02 18.92 -55.44
CA MET A 1 -11.22 18.12 -55.06
C MET A 1 -11.72 17.23 -56.20
N MET A 2 -11.88 17.71 -57.45
CA MET A 2 -12.35 16.88 -58.59
C MET A 2 -11.55 15.58 -58.83
N LYS A 3 -10.20 15.63 -58.79
CA LYS A 3 -9.36 14.43 -59.03
C LYS A 3 -9.53 13.30 -58.00
N VAL A 4 -9.88 13.64 -56.76
CA VAL A 4 -10.11 12.65 -55.69
C VAL A 4 -11.48 12.00 -55.85
N TRP A 5 -12.44 12.74 -56.39
CA TRP A 5 -13.81 12.30 -56.63
C TRP A 5 -13.91 11.38 -57.87
N GLU A 6 -13.20 11.70 -58.95
CA GLU A 6 -13.08 10.82 -60.14
C GLU A 6 -12.38 9.48 -59.85
N LEU A 7 -11.40 9.47 -58.94
CA LEU A 7 -10.74 8.24 -58.47
C LEU A 7 -11.67 7.37 -57.60
N TYR A 8 -12.63 7.99 -56.91
CA TYR A 8 -13.61 7.30 -56.08
C TYR A 8 -14.72 6.67 -56.93
N GLU A 9 -15.15 7.36 -57.99
CA GLU A 9 -16.22 6.92 -58.91
C GLU A 9 -15.81 5.71 -59.77
N LYS A 10 -14.51 5.57 -60.10
CA LYS A 10 -13.98 4.44 -60.89
C LYS A 10 -13.68 3.16 -60.09
N GLY A 11 -13.70 3.21 -58.75
CA GLY A 11 -13.43 2.03 -57.90
C GLY A 11 -11.96 1.58 -57.83
N ASP A 12 -11.05 2.18 -58.61
CA ASP A 12 -9.62 1.81 -58.69
C ASP A 12 -8.84 2.05 -57.38
N TRP A 13 -9.35 2.89 -56.47
CA TRP A 13 -8.72 3.17 -55.17
C TRP A 13 -8.96 2.07 -54.11
N VAL A 14 -9.92 1.18 -54.35
CA VAL A 14 -10.30 0.12 -53.40
C VAL A 14 -9.16 -0.89 -53.23
N VAL A 15 -8.48 -1.27 -54.31
CA VAL A 15 -7.41 -2.29 -54.26
C VAL A 15 -6.18 -1.80 -53.49
N PRO A 16 -5.60 -0.61 -53.76
CA PRO A 16 -4.49 -0.07 -52.96
C PRO A 16 -4.86 0.15 -51.49
N PHE A 17 -6.09 0.60 -51.22
CA PHE A 17 -6.59 0.79 -49.86
C PHE A 17 -6.68 -0.55 -49.10
N LEU A 18 -7.20 -1.60 -49.73
CA LEU A 18 -7.26 -2.94 -49.14
C LEU A 18 -5.86 -3.51 -48.88
N ILE A 19 -4.92 -3.37 -49.82
CA ILE A 19 -3.53 -3.82 -49.63
C ILE A 19 -2.87 -3.08 -48.47
N PHE A 20 -3.05 -1.77 -48.36
CA PHE A 20 -2.54 -0.98 -47.25
C PHE A 20 -3.16 -1.41 -45.92
N SER A 21 -4.48 -1.60 -45.87
CA SER A 21 -5.20 -2.04 -44.67
C SER A 21 -4.74 -3.43 -44.20
N ILE A 22 -4.59 -4.38 -45.13
CA ILE A 22 -4.08 -5.73 -44.83
C ILE A 22 -2.64 -5.66 -44.34
N SER A 23 -1.77 -4.89 -45.00
CA SER A 23 -0.37 -4.73 -44.59
C SER A 23 -0.24 -4.08 -43.21
N LEU A 24 -1.03 -3.05 -42.94
CA LEU A 24 -1.11 -2.40 -41.62
C LEU A 24 -1.57 -3.39 -40.54
N PHE A 25 -2.59 -4.21 -40.84
CA PHE A 25 -3.09 -5.22 -39.91
C PHE A 25 -2.07 -6.30 -39.62
N VAL A 26 -1.39 -6.83 -40.64
CA VAL A 26 -0.30 -7.81 -40.48
C VAL A 26 0.86 -7.21 -39.69
N GLY A 27 1.26 -5.97 -40.00
CA GLY A 27 2.31 -5.26 -39.27
C GLY A 27 1.97 -5.03 -37.80
N ALA A 28 0.74 -4.60 -37.50
CA ALA A 28 0.26 -4.42 -36.14
C ALA A 28 0.21 -5.76 -35.38
N SER A 29 -0.22 -6.84 -36.04
CA SER A 29 -0.24 -8.19 -35.47
C SER A 29 1.16 -8.68 -35.09
N LEU A 30 2.14 -8.54 -36.01
CA LEU A 30 3.54 -8.88 -35.75
C LEU A 30 4.13 -8.03 -34.61
N PHE A 31 3.83 -6.74 -34.58
CA PHE A 31 4.29 -5.83 -33.53
C PHE A 31 3.76 -6.24 -32.14
N LEU A 32 2.45 -6.52 -32.04
CA LEU A 32 1.85 -7.01 -30.79
C LEU A 32 2.44 -8.36 -30.37
N TYR A 33 2.65 -9.27 -31.31
CA TYR A 33 3.29 -10.57 -31.05
C TYR A 33 4.68 -10.43 -30.44
N LEU A 34 5.52 -9.55 -30.99
CA LEU A 34 6.86 -9.26 -30.46
C LEU A 34 6.80 -8.67 -29.04
N ILE A 35 5.87 -7.73 -28.78
CA ILE A 35 5.66 -7.16 -27.44
C ILE A 35 5.29 -8.25 -26.43
N ILE A 36 4.38 -9.16 -26.80
CA ILE A 36 3.92 -10.24 -25.93
C ILE A 36 5.09 -11.19 -25.59
N ILE A 37 5.88 -11.60 -26.58
CA ILE A 37 7.05 -12.47 -26.35
C ILE A 37 8.07 -11.79 -25.46
N TRP A 38 8.40 -10.53 -25.73
CA TRP A 38 9.37 -9.78 -24.94
C TRP A 38 8.91 -9.64 -23.48
N SER A 39 7.64 -9.29 -23.26
CA SER A 39 7.03 -9.22 -21.93
C SER A 39 7.06 -10.58 -21.22
N ARG A 40 6.69 -11.66 -21.91
CA ARG A 40 6.67 -13.02 -21.35
C ARG A 40 8.08 -13.50 -21.01
N ASN A 41 9.06 -13.31 -21.89
CA ASN A 41 10.44 -13.72 -21.65
C ASN A 41 11.05 -12.95 -20.47
N LYS A 42 10.75 -11.65 -20.34
CA LYS A 42 11.16 -10.85 -19.17
C LYS A 42 10.55 -11.39 -17.87
N LYS A 43 9.27 -11.78 -17.88
CA LYS A 43 8.59 -12.40 -16.73
C LYS A 43 9.20 -13.76 -16.38
N ILE A 44 9.43 -14.63 -17.37
CA ILE A 44 10.04 -15.96 -17.16
C ILE A 44 11.44 -15.83 -16.57
N LYS A 45 12.29 -14.94 -17.12
CA LYS A 45 13.64 -14.72 -16.60
C LYS A 45 13.61 -14.22 -15.15
N ARG A 46 12.69 -13.30 -14.83
CA ARG A 46 12.50 -12.81 -13.45
C ARG A 46 12.01 -13.91 -12.51
N ALA A 47 11.10 -14.76 -12.96
CA ALA A 47 10.62 -15.89 -12.17
C ALA A 47 11.74 -16.87 -11.84
N ARG A 48 12.55 -17.26 -12.85
CA ARG A 48 13.72 -18.14 -12.64
C ARG A 48 14.73 -17.54 -11.67
N LEU A 49 15.07 -16.26 -11.85
CA LEU A 49 15.98 -15.54 -10.93
C LEU A 49 15.39 -15.45 -9.52
N LYS A 50 14.08 -15.26 -9.37
CA LYS A 50 13.44 -15.22 -8.06
C LYS A 50 13.56 -16.57 -7.34
N THR A 51 13.38 -17.69 -8.05
CA THR A 51 13.59 -19.04 -7.50
C THR A 51 15.04 -19.27 -7.08
N GLU A 52 16.00 -18.89 -7.93
CA GLU A 52 17.43 -19.01 -7.63
C GLU A 52 17.82 -18.17 -6.41
N TYR A 53 17.33 -16.93 -6.34
CA TYR A 53 17.58 -16.05 -5.21
C TYR A 53 16.86 -16.51 -3.94
N SER A 54 15.69 -17.16 -4.05
CA SER A 54 14.94 -17.65 -2.87
C SER A 54 15.80 -18.56 -2.00
N LEU A 55 16.52 -19.50 -2.60
CA LEU A 55 17.38 -20.44 -1.85
C LEU A 55 18.50 -19.73 -1.08
N VAL A 56 19.15 -18.76 -1.72
CA VAL A 56 20.21 -17.96 -1.08
C VAL A 56 19.63 -17.09 0.04
N ILE A 57 18.48 -16.47 -0.21
CA ILE A 57 17.80 -15.61 0.75
C ILE A 57 17.29 -16.42 1.94
N GLU A 58 16.72 -17.61 1.74
CA GLU A 58 16.25 -18.49 2.80
C GLU A 58 17.40 -18.92 3.72
N LYS A 59 18.54 -19.35 3.16
CA LYS A 59 19.73 -19.67 3.94
C LYS A 59 20.22 -18.45 4.75
N MET A 60 20.28 -17.29 4.10
CA MET A 60 20.68 -16.05 4.75
C MET A 60 19.73 -15.64 5.86
N MET A 61 18.41 -15.71 5.63
CA MET A 61 17.40 -15.36 6.64
C MET A 61 17.41 -16.36 7.80
N SER A 62 17.65 -17.64 7.53
CA SER A 62 17.80 -18.64 8.58
C SER A 62 18.97 -18.29 9.50
N ALA A 63 20.14 -17.94 8.92
CA ALA A 63 21.32 -17.54 9.68
C ALA A 63 21.07 -16.26 10.51
N VAL A 64 20.40 -15.26 9.94
CA VAL A 64 20.10 -14.01 10.65
C VAL A 64 19.10 -14.23 11.78
N VAL A 65 18.00 -14.93 11.51
CA VAL A 65 16.87 -15.05 12.43
C VAL A 65 17.14 -16.06 13.54
N PHE A 66 17.75 -17.21 13.22
CA PHE A 66 17.92 -18.33 14.16
C PHE A 66 19.34 -18.47 14.70
N GLU A 67 20.37 -18.03 13.96
CA GLU A 67 21.78 -18.21 14.35
C GLU A 67 22.45 -16.88 14.79
N ASP A 68 21.69 -15.78 14.86
CA ASP A 68 22.17 -14.46 15.30
C ASP A 68 23.32 -13.88 14.46
N VAL A 69 23.40 -14.26 13.19
CA VAL A 69 24.43 -13.75 12.27
C VAL A 69 24.11 -12.32 11.85
N LEU A 70 25.02 -11.39 12.14
CA LEU A 70 24.91 -9.99 11.73
C LEU A 70 25.12 -9.81 10.22
N PHE A 71 24.45 -8.81 9.65
CA PHE A 71 24.61 -8.47 8.22
C PHE A 71 26.06 -8.10 7.84
N SER A 72 26.84 -7.54 8.77
CA SER A 72 28.27 -7.26 8.53
C SER A 72 29.05 -8.50 8.14
N VAL A 73 28.83 -9.62 8.82
CA VAL A 73 29.46 -10.91 8.54
C VAL A 73 29.02 -11.45 7.18
N LEU A 74 27.73 -11.34 6.87
CA LEU A 74 27.20 -11.74 5.56
C LEU A 74 27.75 -10.88 4.41
N LYS A 75 28.09 -9.61 4.67
CA LYS A 75 28.63 -8.69 3.68
C LYS A 75 30.11 -8.95 3.37
N GLU A 76 30.85 -9.59 4.28
CA GLU A 76 32.23 -10.00 4.05
C GLU A 76 32.33 -11.12 2.99
N ASP A 77 31.27 -11.93 2.86
CA ASP A 77 31.15 -12.87 1.76
C ASP A 77 31.03 -12.14 0.41
N LYS A 78 31.97 -12.44 -0.50
CA LYS A 78 32.07 -11.80 -1.81
C LYS A 78 30.83 -12.06 -2.66
N GLU A 79 30.25 -13.26 -2.59
CA GLU A 79 29.09 -13.62 -3.39
C GLU A 79 27.85 -12.82 -2.95
N THR A 80 27.59 -12.80 -1.64
CA THR A 80 26.51 -12.04 -1.03
C THR A 80 26.65 -10.54 -1.32
N SER A 81 27.85 -9.98 -1.17
CA SER A 81 28.14 -8.57 -1.49
C SER A 81 27.84 -8.21 -2.95
N LEU A 82 28.17 -9.09 -3.91
CA LEU A 82 27.85 -8.90 -5.33
C LEU A 82 26.35 -8.99 -5.60
N LEU A 83 25.64 -9.89 -4.92
CA LEU A 83 24.18 -10.01 -5.03
C LEU A 83 23.47 -8.76 -4.49
N PHE A 84 23.91 -8.21 -3.35
CA PHE A 84 23.34 -6.98 -2.78
C PHE A 84 23.58 -5.72 -3.62
N LYS A 85 24.42 -5.76 -4.66
CA LYS A 85 24.51 -4.67 -5.66
C LYS A 85 23.38 -4.73 -6.70
N LYS A 86 22.72 -5.88 -6.87
CA LYS A 86 21.65 -6.07 -7.85
C LYS A 86 20.31 -5.60 -7.27
N ALA A 87 19.69 -4.59 -7.89
CA ALA A 87 18.40 -4.06 -7.43
C ALA A 87 17.29 -5.12 -7.35
N PHE A 88 17.24 -6.08 -8.28
CA PHE A 88 16.25 -7.16 -8.24
C PHE A 88 16.46 -8.14 -7.08
N PHE A 89 17.71 -8.39 -6.70
CA PHE A 89 18.02 -9.22 -5.54
C PHE A 89 17.58 -8.52 -4.25
N ARG A 90 17.97 -7.26 -4.07
CA ARG A 90 17.54 -6.43 -2.92
C ARG A 90 16.01 -6.38 -2.80
N GLU A 91 15.32 -6.19 -3.91
CA GLU A 91 13.85 -6.21 -3.94
C GLU A 91 13.26 -7.55 -3.50
N THR A 92 13.87 -8.65 -3.94
CA THR A 92 13.44 -10.01 -3.56
C THR A 92 13.70 -10.25 -2.08
N VAL A 93 14.85 -9.81 -1.55
CA VAL A 93 15.16 -9.86 -0.12
C VAL A 93 14.09 -9.11 0.66
N THR A 94 13.80 -7.86 0.31
CA THR A 94 12.76 -7.02 0.97
C THR A 94 11.39 -7.71 0.97
N GLU A 95 10.96 -8.29 -0.15
CA GLU A 95 9.70 -9.03 -0.23
C GLU A 95 9.68 -10.23 0.73
N THR A 96 10.77 -10.99 0.79
CA THR A 96 10.89 -12.15 1.68
C THR A 96 10.89 -11.74 3.14
N ILE A 97 11.69 -10.73 3.54
CA ILE A 97 11.74 -10.30 4.94
C ILE A 97 10.42 -9.69 5.42
N ILE A 98 9.67 -9.03 4.53
CA ILE A 98 8.32 -8.55 4.86
C ILE A 98 7.37 -9.72 5.11
N ASN A 99 7.46 -10.76 4.28
CA ASN A 99 6.63 -11.94 4.46
C ASN A 99 6.98 -12.65 5.77
N LEU A 100 8.27 -12.77 6.10
CA LEU A 100 8.70 -13.31 7.40
C LEU A 100 8.19 -12.42 8.54
N HIS A 101 8.43 -11.11 8.50
CA HIS A 101 8.04 -10.18 9.56
C HIS A 101 6.54 -10.19 9.86
N LYS A 102 5.69 -10.43 8.86
CA LYS A 102 4.24 -10.56 9.06
C LYS A 102 3.81 -11.81 9.84
N ASN A 103 4.66 -12.82 9.92
CA ASN A 103 4.38 -14.12 10.52
C ASN A 103 5.19 -14.39 11.81
N TYR A 104 6.16 -13.52 12.14
CA TYR A 104 6.99 -13.64 13.32
C TYR A 104 6.78 -12.43 14.22
N ASP A 105 6.76 -12.66 15.53
CA ASP A 105 6.66 -11.61 16.56
C ASP A 105 7.86 -11.66 17.51
N GLY A 106 8.00 -10.62 18.35
CA GLY A 106 9.02 -10.55 19.38
C GLY A 106 10.45 -10.47 18.82
N VAL A 107 11.36 -11.28 19.36
CA VAL A 107 12.80 -11.21 19.05
C VAL A 107 13.08 -11.46 17.57
N TYR A 108 12.36 -12.38 16.92
CA TYR A 108 12.57 -12.67 15.50
C TYR A 108 12.15 -11.51 14.59
N ALA A 109 11.08 -10.81 14.93
CA ALA A 109 10.67 -9.59 14.22
C ALA A 109 11.73 -8.49 14.36
N GLN A 110 12.25 -8.29 15.57
CA GLN A 110 13.32 -7.31 15.85
C GLN A 110 14.60 -7.60 15.05
N LYS A 111 14.99 -8.88 14.91
CA LYS A 111 16.14 -9.27 14.06
C LYS A 111 15.92 -8.90 12.59
N LEU A 112 14.70 -9.10 12.07
CA LEU A 112 14.36 -8.72 10.69
C LEU A 112 14.35 -7.19 10.49
N GLU A 113 13.84 -6.43 11.45
CA GLU A 113 13.91 -4.97 11.45
C GLU A 113 15.36 -4.47 11.45
N GLN A 114 16.21 -5.06 12.30
CA GLN A 114 17.62 -4.71 12.39
C GLN A 114 18.33 -5.02 11.07
N PHE A 115 18.10 -6.20 10.51
CA PHE A 115 18.63 -6.58 9.20
C PHE A 115 18.20 -5.60 8.09
N TYR A 116 16.93 -5.19 8.08
CA TYR A 116 16.40 -4.24 7.09
C TYR A 116 17.11 -2.88 7.15
N LYS A 117 17.46 -2.41 8.36
CA LYS A 117 18.25 -1.20 8.57
C LYS A 117 19.70 -1.39 8.14
N ASP A 118 20.37 -2.43 8.61
CA ASP A 118 21.81 -2.67 8.39
C ASP A 118 22.16 -2.97 6.93
N SER A 119 21.27 -3.65 6.20
CA SER A 119 21.41 -3.92 4.77
C SER A 119 21.17 -2.71 3.87
N GLY A 120 20.72 -1.59 4.46
CA GLY A 120 20.37 -0.35 3.77
C GLY A 120 19.13 -0.47 2.88
N LEU A 121 18.32 -1.53 3.03
CA LEU A 121 17.08 -1.72 2.28
C LEU A 121 16.06 -0.61 2.60
N ILE A 122 16.11 -0.06 3.81
CA ILE A 122 15.39 1.15 4.21
C ILE A 122 15.54 2.31 3.20
N ASN A 123 16.74 2.52 2.68
CA ASN A 123 17.01 3.60 1.71
C ASN A 123 16.28 3.36 0.38
N ASP A 124 16.12 2.11 -0.03
CA ASP A 124 15.42 1.79 -1.26
C ASP A 124 13.91 2.02 -1.11
N SER A 125 13.36 1.72 0.06
CA SER A 125 11.95 2.03 0.37
C SER A 125 11.69 3.53 0.43
N PHE A 126 12.61 4.33 1.00
CA PHE A 126 12.52 5.79 0.91
C PHE A 126 12.60 6.31 -0.53
N LYS A 127 13.45 5.73 -1.39
CA LYS A 127 13.50 6.07 -2.82
C LYS A 127 12.17 5.79 -3.51
N LYS A 128 11.47 4.70 -3.14
CA LYS A 128 10.15 4.36 -3.70
C LYS A 128 9.09 5.43 -3.41
N LEU A 129 9.16 6.12 -2.26
CA LEU A 129 8.24 7.24 -1.95
C LEU A 129 8.34 8.40 -2.95
N LYS A 130 9.52 8.59 -3.56
CA LYS A 130 9.80 9.66 -4.53
C LYS A 130 9.42 9.29 -5.97
N ASN A 131 8.97 8.06 -6.23
CA ASN A 131 8.62 7.62 -7.58
C ASN A 131 7.37 8.34 -8.11
N LEU A 132 7.16 8.42 -9.42
CA LEU A 132 5.93 8.97 -10.01
C LEU A 132 4.76 7.97 -9.92
N SER A 133 5.03 6.68 -10.04
CA SER A 133 4.01 5.64 -9.96
C SER A 133 3.50 5.48 -8.53
N TRP A 134 2.18 5.61 -8.37
CA TRP A 134 1.50 5.40 -7.10
C TRP A 134 1.67 3.97 -6.58
N GLU A 135 1.80 2.97 -7.46
CA GLU A 135 2.01 1.56 -7.10
C GLU A 135 3.35 1.39 -6.38
N ILE A 136 4.39 2.04 -6.91
CA ILE A 136 5.73 2.00 -6.32
C ILE A 136 5.74 2.74 -4.98
N LYS A 137 5.01 3.86 -4.86
CA LYS A 137 4.82 4.54 -3.57
C LYS A 137 4.13 3.64 -2.55
N CYS A 138 3.02 2.99 -2.93
CA CYS A 138 2.31 2.06 -2.05
C CYS A 138 3.23 0.96 -1.55
N LYS A 139 4.10 0.43 -2.43
CA LYS A 139 5.11 -0.55 -2.04
C LYS A 139 6.07 0.02 -0.99
N GLY A 140 6.67 1.17 -1.25
CA GLY A 140 7.59 1.84 -0.31
C GLY A 140 6.94 2.16 1.04
N ILE A 141 5.70 2.67 1.04
CA ILE A 141 4.91 2.93 2.25
C ILE A 141 4.72 1.63 3.05
N THR A 142 4.31 0.55 2.37
CA THR A 142 4.08 -0.75 3.02
C THR A 142 5.37 -1.28 3.63
N GLU A 143 6.49 -1.24 2.89
CA GLU A 143 7.80 -1.67 3.38
C GLU A 143 8.23 -0.90 4.64
N LEU A 144 8.17 0.44 4.61
CA LEU A 144 8.57 1.28 5.74
C LEU A 144 7.66 1.09 6.96
N SER A 145 6.35 0.97 6.73
CA SER A 145 5.40 0.71 7.82
C SER A 145 5.57 -0.69 8.39
N GLU A 146 5.94 -1.68 7.59
CA GLU A 146 6.03 -3.06 8.06
C GLU A 146 7.13 -3.21 9.11
N PHE A 147 8.27 -2.55 8.88
CA PHE A 147 9.45 -2.52 9.75
C PHE A 147 9.46 -1.34 10.73
N ASN A 148 8.30 -0.77 11.03
CA ASN A 148 8.13 0.24 12.09
C ASN A 148 9.06 1.48 11.94
N ILE A 149 9.32 1.93 10.70
CA ILE A 149 10.15 3.11 10.41
C ILE A 149 9.35 4.39 10.67
N THR A 150 9.36 4.85 11.93
CA THR A 150 8.62 6.04 12.36
C THR A 150 9.08 7.34 11.70
N GLU A 151 10.34 7.42 11.28
CA GLU A 151 10.92 8.57 10.57
C GLU A 151 10.23 8.82 9.23
N ALA A 152 9.58 7.80 8.66
CA ALA A 152 8.82 7.92 7.43
C ALA A 152 7.41 8.49 7.63
N PHE A 153 6.93 8.62 8.88
CA PHE A 153 5.52 8.93 9.18
C PHE A 153 5.02 10.19 8.48
N ASP A 154 5.73 11.32 8.60
CA ASP A 154 5.30 12.59 8.00
C ASP A 154 5.23 12.51 6.46
N SER A 155 6.20 11.81 5.86
CA SER A 155 6.21 11.57 4.41
C SER A 155 5.05 10.67 3.98
N ILE A 156 4.75 9.63 4.77
CA ILE A 156 3.67 8.68 4.50
C ILE A 156 2.32 9.39 4.64
N ILE A 157 2.08 10.11 5.74
CA ILE A 157 0.78 10.69 6.03
C ILE A 157 0.41 11.79 5.03
N ALA A 158 1.39 12.47 4.43
CA ALA A 158 1.15 13.41 3.34
C ALA A 158 0.45 12.76 2.12
N PHE A 159 0.62 11.45 1.91
CA PHE A 159 -0.06 10.72 0.83
C PHE A 159 -1.53 10.42 1.13
N SER A 160 -1.97 10.48 2.39
CA SER A 160 -3.40 10.33 2.76
C SER A 160 -4.28 11.45 2.19
N LYS A 161 -3.69 12.60 1.85
CA LYS A 161 -4.35 13.76 1.25
C LYS A 161 -4.41 13.72 -0.28
N LYS A 162 -3.87 12.68 -0.93
CA LYS A 162 -3.83 12.58 -2.39
C LYS A 162 -5.13 11.99 -2.96
N LYS A 163 -5.47 12.37 -4.19
CA LYS A 163 -6.69 11.93 -4.90
C LYS A 163 -6.77 10.42 -5.15
N LYS A 164 -5.63 9.73 -5.29
CA LYS A 164 -5.63 8.30 -5.63
C LYS A 164 -6.04 7.46 -4.41
N LYS A 165 -7.25 6.89 -4.45
CA LYS A 165 -7.84 6.08 -3.38
C LYS A 165 -6.89 5.02 -2.80
N THR A 166 -6.27 4.19 -3.64
CA THR A 166 -5.35 3.13 -3.17
C THR A 166 -4.17 3.69 -2.38
N LEU A 167 -3.54 4.75 -2.89
CA LEU A 167 -2.41 5.41 -2.22
C LEU A 167 -2.84 6.03 -0.88
N LYS A 168 -4.02 6.64 -0.84
CA LYS A 168 -4.61 7.18 0.38
C LYS A 168 -4.83 6.08 1.44
N ILE A 169 -5.48 4.97 1.08
CA ILE A 169 -5.74 3.86 2.01
C ILE A 169 -4.43 3.27 2.52
N THR A 170 -3.46 3.02 1.63
CA THR A 170 -2.14 2.50 2.03
C THR A 170 -1.44 3.44 3.02
N ALA A 171 -1.49 4.75 2.77
CA ALA A 171 -0.89 5.75 3.64
C ALA A 171 -1.58 5.83 5.02
N ILE A 172 -2.90 5.75 5.07
CA ILE A 172 -3.65 5.76 6.33
C ILE A 172 -3.33 4.49 7.13
N ASN A 173 -3.39 3.31 6.52
CA ASN A 173 -3.09 2.04 7.20
C ASN A 173 -1.65 2.03 7.74
N ALA A 174 -0.69 2.52 6.95
CA ALA A 174 0.69 2.68 7.40
C ALA A 174 0.82 3.71 8.54
N GLY A 175 0.11 4.83 8.47
CA GLY A 175 0.07 5.83 9.54
C GLY A 175 -0.49 5.26 10.85
N ILE A 176 -1.54 4.43 10.77
CA ILE A 176 -2.12 3.73 11.92
C ILE A 176 -1.12 2.76 12.53
N LYS A 177 -0.43 1.97 11.69
CA LYS A 177 0.61 1.04 12.16
C LYS A 177 1.75 1.78 12.86
N LEU A 178 2.22 2.91 12.31
CA LEU A 178 3.38 3.65 12.81
C LEU A 178 3.09 4.55 14.02
N ALA A 179 1.89 5.12 14.11
CA ALA A 179 1.59 6.16 15.10
C ALA A 179 0.17 6.07 15.70
N GLY A 180 -0.52 4.94 15.48
CA GLY A 180 -1.87 4.70 16.00
C GLY A 180 -2.85 5.79 15.56
N ILE A 181 -3.50 6.41 16.55
CA ILE A 181 -4.50 7.46 16.32
C ILE A 181 -3.95 8.65 15.53
N LYS A 182 -2.68 9.02 15.72
CA LYS A 182 -2.08 10.13 14.95
C LYS A 182 -2.14 9.88 13.43
N GLY A 183 -2.18 8.63 13.00
CA GLY A 183 -2.35 8.22 11.61
C GLY A 183 -3.72 8.57 11.00
N ILE A 184 -4.72 8.90 11.81
CA ILE A 184 -6.07 9.25 11.36
C ILE A 184 -6.55 10.62 11.81
N VAL A 185 -5.80 11.34 12.66
CA VAL A 185 -6.20 12.69 13.12
C VAL A 185 -6.47 13.64 11.94
N ASN A 186 -5.68 13.53 10.87
CA ASN A 186 -5.88 14.32 9.66
C ASN A 186 -7.21 14.05 8.92
N LEU A 187 -7.93 12.97 9.28
CA LEU A 187 -9.25 12.69 8.72
C LEU A 187 -10.33 13.61 9.29
N VAL A 188 -10.12 14.21 10.48
CA VAL A 188 -11.09 15.12 11.11
C VAL A 188 -11.43 16.29 10.19
N GLU A 189 -10.41 16.86 9.53
CA GLU A 189 -10.55 17.99 8.60
C GLU A 189 -10.76 17.56 7.14
N HIS A 190 -10.91 16.25 6.87
CA HIS A 190 -10.93 15.74 5.50
C HIS A 190 -12.26 16.05 4.81
N PRO A 191 -12.27 16.81 3.70
CA PRO A 191 -13.51 17.29 3.08
C PRO A 191 -14.28 16.19 2.34
N ASP A 192 -13.60 15.19 1.79
CA ASP A 192 -14.28 14.16 0.99
C ASP A 192 -14.83 13.02 1.85
N PRO A 193 -16.00 12.47 1.52
CA PRO A 193 -16.52 11.27 2.18
C PRO A 193 -15.52 10.11 2.18
N ILE A 194 -15.49 9.36 3.28
CA ILE A 194 -14.77 8.10 3.42
C ILE A 194 -15.75 6.97 3.12
N ASP A 195 -15.52 6.25 2.03
CA ASP A 195 -16.35 5.10 1.66
C ASP A 195 -16.20 3.92 2.63
N ASP A 196 -17.22 3.07 2.70
CA ASP A 196 -17.29 1.97 3.67
C ASP A 196 -16.12 1.00 3.58
N TRP A 197 -15.61 0.71 2.38
CA TRP A 197 -14.42 -0.13 2.23
C TRP A 197 -13.19 0.50 2.88
N THR A 198 -13.00 1.81 2.73
CA THR A 198 -11.93 2.54 3.43
C THR A 198 -12.13 2.50 4.94
N GLN A 199 -13.36 2.67 5.44
CA GLN A 199 -13.66 2.58 6.88
C GLN A 199 -13.35 1.19 7.45
N VAL A 200 -13.75 0.12 6.75
CA VAL A 200 -13.44 -1.27 7.16
C VAL A 200 -11.93 -1.52 7.21
N ASN A 201 -11.17 -1.00 6.25
CA ASN A 201 -9.71 -1.13 6.25
C ASN A 201 -9.04 -0.39 7.43
N ILE A 202 -9.57 0.78 7.80
CA ILE A 202 -9.08 1.52 8.96
C ILE A 202 -9.36 0.73 10.23
N ILE A 203 -10.60 0.27 10.42
CA ILE A 203 -11.00 -0.51 11.59
C ILE A 203 -10.16 -1.80 11.70
N SER A 204 -9.92 -2.50 10.60
CA SER A 204 -9.09 -3.71 10.60
C SER A 204 -7.63 -3.43 10.94
N ALA A 205 -7.08 -2.30 10.49
CA ALA A 205 -5.75 -1.85 10.90
C ALA A 205 -5.67 -1.60 12.41
N PHE A 206 -6.71 -0.98 13.00
CA PHE A 206 -6.77 -0.78 14.45
C PHE A 206 -6.89 -2.06 15.26
N LYS A 207 -7.59 -3.08 14.74
CA LYS A 207 -7.69 -4.38 15.42
C LYS A 207 -6.42 -5.21 15.32
N LYS A 208 -5.67 -5.06 14.22
CA LYS A 208 -4.46 -5.85 13.95
C LYS A 208 -3.28 -5.41 14.79
N HIS A 209 -3.15 -4.11 15.01
CA HIS A 209 -2.08 -3.53 15.81
C HIS A 209 -2.68 -3.24 17.18
N ASP A 210 -2.15 -3.84 18.24
CA ASP A 210 -2.61 -3.57 19.61
C ASP A 210 -2.25 -2.11 19.98
N ILE A 211 -3.08 -1.17 19.53
CA ILE A 211 -2.84 0.25 19.67
C ILE A 211 -3.20 0.63 21.10
N GLY A 212 -2.18 0.64 21.95
CA GLY A 212 -2.31 0.94 23.38
C GLY A 212 -2.82 2.35 23.69
N ASP A 213 -2.69 3.32 22.78
CA ASP A 213 -3.23 4.68 22.97
C ASP A 213 -4.43 4.95 22.06
N THR A 214 -5.63 5.00 22.67
CA THR A 214 -6.90 5.33 22.02
C THR A 214 -7.33 6.78 22.28
N LYS A 215 -6.44 7.61 22.85
CA LYS A 215 -6.70 9.06 23.00
C LYS A 215 -6.75 9.72 21.63
N GLY A 216 -7.81 10.46 21.37
CA GLY A 216 -8.02 11.20 20.12
C GLY A 216 -8.99 10.54 19.13
N VAL A 217 -9.47 9.31 19.39
CA VAL A 217 -10.58 8.72 18.59
C VAL A 217 -11.81 9.63 18.61
N GLU A 218 -12.08 10.22 19.78
CA GLU A 218 -13.19 11.15 20.00
C GLU A 218 -13.16 12.37 19.07
N LEU A 219 -11.98 12.78 18.58
CA LEU A 219 -11.85 13.92 17.68
C LEU A 219 -12.52 13.66 16.33
N LEU A 220 -12.63 12.39 15.91
CA LEU A 220 -13.37 12.03 14.69
C LEU A 220 -14.86 12.39 14.80
N LEU A 221 -15.42 12.39 16.02
CA LEU A 221 -16.81 12.76 16.27
C LEU A 221 -17.06 14.28 16.14
N GLU A 222 -16.00 15.08 16.06
CA GLU A 222 -16.06 16.54 15.88
C GLU A 222 -15.95 16.96 14.41
N SER A 223 -15.74 16.02 13.49
CA SER A 223 -15.62 16.31 12.07
C SER A 223 -16.92 16.89 11.50
N LYS A 224 -16.81 17.78 10.51
CA LYS A 224 -17.96 18.21 9.69
C LYS A 224 -18.41 17.13 8.71
N ASN A 225 -17.57 16.12 8.48
CA ASN A 225 -17.83 15.05 7.54
C ASN A 225 -18.53 13.87 8.24
N THR A 226 -19.78 13.62 7.88
CA THR A 226 -20.62 12.59 8.51
C THR A 226 -20.02 11.19 8.40
N THR A 227 -19.29 10.87 7.32
CA THR A 227 -18.61 9.58 7.17
C THR A 227 -17.40 9.42 8.09
N VAL A 228 -16.74 10.53 8.46
CA VAL A 228 -15.66 10.54 9.46
C VAL A 228 -16.23 10.35 10.86
N ILE A 229 -17.37 10.99 11.16
CA ILE A 229 -18.10 10.75 12.42
C ILE A 229 -18.51 9.28 12.53
N ALA A 230 -19.09 8.71 11.48
CA ALA A 230 -19.47 7.29 11.44
C ALA A 230 -18.27 6.36 11.65
N LEU A 231 -17.11 6.67 11.03
CA LEU A 231 -15.87 5.94 11.29
C LEU A 231 -15.46 6.01 12.78
N GLY A 232 -15.55 7.19 13.40
CA GLY A 232 -15.26 7.37 14.83
C GLY A 232 -16.18 6.55 15.73
N LEU A 233 -17.49 6.56 15.46
CA LEU A 233 -18.49 5.75 16.15
C LEU A 233 -18.19 4.25 16.02
N LYS A 234 -17.90 3.78 14.80
CA LYS A 234 -17.52 2.38 14.54
C LYS A 234 -16.24 1.99 15.26
N LEU A 235 -15.20 2.84 15.27
CA LEU A 235 -13.96 2.56 16.00
C LEU A 235 -14.21 2.44 17.50
N ILE A 236 -14.98 3.36 18.09
CA ILE A 236 -15.34 3.32 19.52
C ILE A 236 -16.08 2.02 19.87
N LYS A 237 -17.02 1.60 19.02
CA LYS A 237 -17.77 0.34 19.19
C LYS A 237 -16.87 -0.88 19.04
N GLU A 238 -16.16 -0.99 17.93
CA GLU A 238 -15.39 -2.17 17.54
C GLU A 238 -14.17 -2.41 18.45
N LEU A 239 -13.60 -1.34 19.02
CA LEU A 239 -12.52 -1.40 20.00
C LEU A 239 -13.02 -1.36 21.46
N LYS A 240 -14.34 -1.36 21.68
CA LYS A 240 -14.99 -1.37 23.00
C LYS A 240 -14.49 -0.26 23.94
N LEU A 241 -14.36 0.97 23.43
CA LEU A 241 -13.79 2.09 24.17
C LEU A 241 -14.80 2.73 25.14
N THR A 242 -15.12 2.05 26.25
CA THR A 242 -16.10 2.49 27.26
C THR A 242 -15.74 3.86 27.87
N GLN A 243 -14.46 4.19 27.95
CA GLN A 243 -13.96 5.51 28.37
C GLN A 243 -14.41 6.66 27.46
N LYS A 244 -14.90 6.39 26.25
CA LYS A 244 -15.34 7.39 25.27
C LYS A 244 -16.86 7.62 25.26
N VAL A 245 -17.61 6.92 26.11
CA VAL A 245 -19.09 7.02 26.22
C VAL A 245 -19.57 8.46 26.37
N LYS A 246 -18.90 9.30 27.17
CA LYS A 246 -19.25 10.72 27.35
C LYS A 246 -19.27 11.49 26.02
N TYR A 247 -18.32 11.23 25.13
CA TYR A 247 -18.22 11.92 23.84
C TYR A 247 -19.30 11.45 22.86
N VAL A 248 -19.67 10.15 22.92
CA VAL A 248 -20.80 9.61 22.15
C VAL A 248 -22.12 10.24 22.60
N ALA A 249 -22.33 10.39 23.91
CA ALA A 249 -23.52 11.05 24.45
C ALA A 249 -23.61 12.52 23.97
N GLN A 250 -22.52 13.28 24.04
CA GLN A 250 -22.47 14.65 23.52
C GLN A 250 -22.76 14.74 22.03
N LEU A 251 -22.35 13.74 21.23
CA LEU A 251 -22.65 13.70 19.80
C LEU A 251 -24.15 13.54 19.52
N ILE A 252 -24.90 12.81 20.36
CA ILE A 252 -26.35 12.62 20.17
C ILE A 252 -27.09 13.97 20.23
N ASP A 253 -26.66 14.87 21.11
CA ASP A 253 -27.28 16.19 21.30
C ASP A 253 -26.99 17.13 20.13
N ARG A 254 -25.78 17.05 19.54
CA ARG A 254 -25.33 17.92 18.43
C ARG A 254 -25.32 17.22 17.06
N ALA A 255 -26.00 16.09 16.92
CA ALA A 255 -25.88 15.24 15.75
C ALA A 255 -26.23 16.01 14.45
N PRO A 256 -25.40 15.92 13.39
CA PRO A 256 -25.61 16.67 12.15
C PRO A 256 -26.81 16.16 11.33
N ASN A 257 -27.24 14.92 11.56
CA ASN A 257 -28.42 14.32 10.92
C ASN A 257 -28.98 13.15 11.76
N THR A 258 -30.17 12.68 11.38
CA THR A 258 -30.88 11.59 12.07
C THR A 258 -30.13 10.26 12.01
N THR A 259 -29.43 9.97 10.92
CA THR A 259 -28.67 8.71 10.75
C THR A 259 -27.55 8.60 11.78
N ILE A 260 -26.72 9.64 11.93
CA ILE A 260 -25.63 9.70 12.90
C ILE A 260 -26.19 9.67 14.32
N LYS A 261 -27.32 10.34 14.58
CA LYS A 261 -27.98 10.30 15.89
C LYS A 261 -28.36 8.86 16.28
N TYR A 262 -28.99 8.13 15.36
CA TYR A 262 -29.38 6.74 15.57
C TYR A 262 -28.17 5.82 15.75
N GLU A 263 -27.12 6.00 14.93
CA GLU A 263 -25.87 5.24 15.06
C GLU A 263 -25.21 5.49 16.42
N ALA A 264 -25.14 6.74 16.88
CA ALA A 264 -24.57 7.09 18.18
C ALA A 264 -25.38 6.50 19.35
N GLN A 265 -26.72 6.50 19.28
CA GLN A 265 -27.57 5.84 20.28
C GLN A 265 -27.33 4.33 20.35
N ASN A 266 -27.22 3.66 19.20
CA ASN A 266 -26.92 2.23 19.14
C ASN A 266 -25.53 1.91 19.72
N VAL A 267 -24.52 2.73 19.41
CA VAL A 267 -23.18 2.58 19.97
C VAL A 267 -23.20 2.76 21.48
N LEU A 268 -23.88 3.80 21.97
CA LEU A 268 -24.03 4.07 23.40
C LEU A 268 -24.64 2.85 24.13
N GLN A 269 -25.76 2.32 23.63
CA GLN A 269 -26.41 1.14 24.19
C GLN A 269 -25.48 -0.08 24.22
N SER A 270 -24.71 -0.30 23.15
CA SER A 270 -23.78 -1.44 23.06
C SER A 270 -22.58 -1.37 24.01
N LEU A 271 -22.28 -0.21 24.58
CA LEU A 271 -21.16 0.00 25.50
C LEU A 271 -21.58 0.05 26.97
N THR A 272 -22.88 0.21 27.24
CA THR A 272 -23.45 0.30 28.59
C THR A 272 -24.12 -0.98 29.09
N VAL A 273 -24.24 -1.99 28.21
CA VAL A 273 -24.73 -3.35 28.53
C VAL A 273 -23.53 -4.26 28.72
#